data_AF-A0A6B2T5V0-F1
#
_entry.id   AF-A0A6B2T5V0-F1
#
_cell.length_a   1.000
_cell.length_b   1.000
_cell.length_c   1.000
_cell.angle_alpha   90.00
_cell.angle_beta   90.00
_cell.angle_gamma   90.00
#
_symmetry.space_group_name_H-M   'P 1'
#
loop_
_entity.id
_entity.type
_entity.pdbx_description
1 polymer ?
#
loop_
_entity_poly.entity_id
_entity_poly.type
_entity_poly.pdbx_seq_one_letter_code
_entity_poly.pdbx_strand_id
1 'polypeptide(L)'
;MPAVYARRSTRHTARTRRPRPAFAAAAVVLATAATLLTGTSAQAAPPAPVSAATARTYLADLTVKAEGSSDGYSRDKFPHWKTQSGACNTREVVLKRDGTNVEQDSSCAATSGTWKSAYDGATWTVASDLDIDHVVPLSEAWKSGANGWTTAQREGFANDLARPQLIAVTDNVNQAKGDKDPAEWMPPTASYHCYYARMWVDVKHHYKLTVNTEEKSKLSSVLSGC
;
A
#
# COMPACT_ATOMS: atom_id res chain seq x y z
N MET A 1 23.41 59.17 -57.30
CA MET A 1 23.97 58.61 -58.54
C MET A 1 25.16 59.47 -58.94
N PRO A 2 26.32 58.97 -59.45
CA PRO A 2 26.71 57.60 -59.85
C PRO A 2 27.62 56.94 -58.77
N ALA A 3 27.73 55.62 -58.59
CA ALA A 3 27.99 54.48 -59.48
C ALA A 3 29.47 54.08 -59.54
N VAL A 4 29.68 52.75 -59.64
CA VAL A 4 30.85 52.07 -60.23
C VAL A 4 32.09 51.96 -59.31
N TYR A 5 32.89 50.90 -59.24
CA TYR A 5 32.84 49.45 -59.54
C TYR A 5 34.26 48.93 -59.18
N ALA A 6 34.39 47.62 -58.99
CA ALA A 6 35.56 46.81 -59.32
C ALA A 6 36.88 46.83 -58.48
N ARG A 7 37.14 45.63 -57.95
CA ARG A 7 38.31 44.74 -58.19
C ARG A 7 39.71 45.15 -57.71
N ARG A 8 40.29 44.27 -56.88
CA ARG A 8 41.51 43.45 -57.16
C ARG A 8 41.81 42.57 -55.93
N SER A 9 41.78 41.24 -56.02
CA SER A 9 42.82 40.30 -56.48
C SER A 9 44.13 40.28 -55.66
N THR A 10 44.19 39.29 -54.76
CA THR A 10 45.27 38.32 -54.47
C THR A 10 46.69 38.75 -54.05
N ARG A 11 46.95 38.49 -52.74
CA ARG A 11 48.01 37.69 -52.08
C ARG A 11 49.49 37.82 -52.51
N HIS A 12 50.34 38.09 -51.50
CA HIS A 12 51.50 37.31 -51.00
C HIS A 12 52.17 38.19 -49.90
N THR A 13 52.79 37.74 -48.81
CA THR A 13 53.75 36.64 -48.57
C THR A 13 53.78 36.26 -47.08
N ALA A 14 54.36 35.09 -46.82
CA ALA A 14 54.47 34.37 -45.56
C ALA A 14 55.26 35.07 -44.44
N ARG A 15 54.91 34.76 -43.18
CA ARG A 15 55.94 34.44 -42.19
C ARG A 15 55.44 33.49 -41.10
N THR A 16 56.38 32.63 -40.75
CA THR A 16 56.36 31.44 -39.91
C THR A 16 56.15 31.73 -38.43
N ARG A 17 55.45 30.80 -37.74
CA ARG A 17 55.84 30.23 -36.43
C ARG A 17 54.81 29.17 -36.00
N ARG A 18 55.25 27.90 -36.01
CA ARG A 18 54.73 26.83 -35.13
C ARG A 18 55.47 26.95 -33.77
N PRO A 19 55.12 26.20 -32.70
CA PRO A 19 53.96 25.34 -32.46
C PRO A 19 53.27 25.65 -31.10
N ARG A 20 52.12 25.03 -30.82
CA ARG A 20 51.88 24.36 -29.52
C ARG A 20 50.61 23.49 -29.58
N PRO A 21 50.64 22.29 -28.98
CA PRO A 21 49.57 21.30 -29.09
C PRO A 21 48.46 21.63 -28.08
N ALA A 22 47.20 21.57 -28.52
CA ALA A 22 46.07 21.60 -27.62
C ALA A 22 45.06 20.55 -28.07
N PHE A 23 45.10 19.44 -27.34
CA PHE A 23 44.00 18.57 -26.95
C PHE A 23 42.60 19.10 -27.33
N ALA A 24 41.82 18.27 -28.03
CA ALA A 24 40.61 17.67 -27.47
C ALA A 24 39.82 16.97 -28.59
N ALA A 25 40.00 15.66 -28.70
CA ALA A 25 38.92 14.82 -29.16
C ALA A 25 37.88 14.80 -28.05
N ALA A 26 36.76 15.48 -28.23
CA ALA A 26 35.59 15.32 -27.38
C ALA A 26 34.45 14.82 -28.27
N ALA A 27 34.38 13.51 -28.43
CA ALA A 27 33.19 12.83 -28.90
C ALA A 27 32.10 13.05 -27.85
N VAL A 28 31.11 13.88 -28.17
CA VAL A 28 29.94 14.10 -27.34
C VAL A 28 29.04 12.87 -27.47
N VAL A 29 29.22 11.90 -26.57
CA VAL A 29 28.22 10.84 -26.34
C VAL A 29 27.21 11.42 -25.35
N LEU A 30 26.11 11.99 -25.86
CA LEU A 30 24.94 12.28 -25.02
C LEU A 30 24.26 10.95 -24.70
N ALA A 31 24.65 10.32 -23.58
CA ALA A 31 23.87 9.26 -22.97
C ALA A 31 22.69 9.92 -22.23
N THR A 32 21.53 10.01 -22.88
CA THR A 32 20.28 10.40 -22.21
C THR A 32 19.83 9.26 -21.31
N ALA A 33 20.17 9.33 -20.03
CA ALA A 33 19.57 8.50 -18.99
C ALA A 33 18.13 9.00 -18.76
N ALA A 34 17.16 8.39 -19.46
CA ALA A 34 15.75 8.56 -19.14
C ALA A 34 15.43 7.72 -17.89
N THR A 35 15.63 8.30 -16.71
CA THR A 35 15.07 7.76 -15.47
C THR A 35 13.55 7.88 -15.55
N LEU A 36 12.88 6.76 -15.84
CA LEU A 36 11.44 6.58 -15.68
C LEU A 36 11.11 6.65 -14.18
N LEU A 37 10.84 7.85 -13.68
CA LEU A 37 10.12 8.03 -12.43
C LEU A 37 8.65 7.69 -12.71
N THR A 38 8.29 6.40 -12.61
CA THR A 38 6.89 5.99 -12.49
C THR A 38 6.41 6.43 -11.12
N GLY A 39 6.00 7.69 -11.00
CA GLY A 39 5.32 8.19 -9.81
C GLY A 39 4.00 7.43 -9.67
N THR A 40 3.94 6.50 -8.73
CA THR A 40 2.67 5.93 -8.28
C THR A 40 1.85 7.08 -7.70
N SER A 41 0.73 7.42 -8.32
CA SER A 41 -0.25 8.33 -7.76
C SER A 41 -0.57 7.87 -6.33
N ALA A 42 -0.44 8.76 -5.35
CA ALA A 42 -0.84 8.46 -3.98
C ALA A 42 -2.35 8.15 -3.99
N GLN A 43 -2.71 6.87 -3.82
CA GLN A 43 -4.09 6.42 -3.81
C GLN A 43 -4.61 6.48 -2.38
N ALA A 44 -5.84 6.95 -2.21
CA ALA A 44 -6.57 6.89 -0.94
C ALA A 44 -6.98 5.43 -0.67
N ALA A 45 -6.03 4.62 -0.18
CA ALA A 45 -6.16 3.19 -0.01
C ALA A 45 -5.06 2.62 0.92
N PRO A 46 -5.26 1.42 1.49
CA PRO A 46 -4.21 0.67 2.16
C PRO A 46 -3.03 0.35 1.24
N PRO A 47 -1.86 -0.01 1.81
CA PRO A 47 -0.73 -0.54 1.04
C PRO A 47 -1.19 -1.60 0.04
N ALA A 48 -0.67 -1.56 -1.18
CA ALA A 48 -1.04 -2.53 -2.19
C ALA A 48 -0.64 -3.95 -1.74
N PRO A 49 -1.56 -4.94 -1.74
CA PRO A 49 -1.21 -6.32 -1.44
C PRO A 49 -0.33 -6.88 -2.55
N VAL A 50 0.41 -7.94 -2.23
CA VAL A 50 1.19 -8.70 -3.22
C VAL A 50 0.37 -9.11 -4.45
N SER A 51 1.05 -9.39 -5.57
CA SER A 51 0.39 -9.81 -6.82
C SER A 51 -0.49 -11.05 -6.63
N ALA A 52 -1.47 -11.28 -7.50
CA ALA A 52 -2.31 -12.49 -7.43
C ALA A 52 -1.49 -13.79 -7.52
N ALA A 53 -0.46 -13.81 -8.37
CA ALA A 53 0.46 -14.95 -8.48
C ALA A 53 1.22 -15.19 -7.16
N THR A 54 1.75 -14.14 -6.54
CA THR A 54 2.43 -14.22 -5.24
C THR A 54 1.46 -14.65 -4.13
N ALA A 55 0.24 -14.12 -4.11
CA ALA A 55 -0.78 -14.51 -3.14
C ALA A 55 -1.12 -16.01 -3.26
N ARG A 56 -1.20 -16.56 -4.47
CA ARG A 56 -1.39 -18.02 -4.65
C ARG A 56 -0.22 -18.83 -4.09
N THR A 57 1.02 -18.37 -4.27
CA THR A 57 2.20 -19.00 -3.65
C THR A 57 2.13 -18.93 -2.13
N TYR A 58 1.87 -17.75 -1.57
CA TYR A 58 1.74 -17.57 -0.13
C TYR A 58 0.62 -18.44 0.47
N LEU A 59 -0.54 -18.51 -0.21
CA LEU A 59 -1.65 -19.36 0.23
C LEU A 59 -1.27 -20.84 0.23
N ALA A 60 -0.48 -21.29 -0.75
CA ALA A 60 0.03 -22.67 -0.78
C ALA A 60 0.90 -22.96 0.45
N ASP A 61 1.78 -22.02 0.82
CA ASP A 61 2.72 -22.13 1.95
C ASP A 61 2.05 -22.01 3.34
N LEU A 62 0.86 -21.40 3.43
CA LEU A 62 0.11 -21.30 4.68
C LEU A 62 -0.23 -22.69 5.25
N THR A 63 0.09 -22.88 6.53
CA THR A 63 -0.22 -24.10 7.28
C THR A 63 -1.73 -24.23 7.46
N VAL A 64 -2.28 -25.37 7.03
CA VAL A 64 -3.69 -25.69 7.24
C VAL A 64 -3.88 -26.28 8.64
N LYS A 65 -4.78 -25.68 9.42
CA LYS A 65 -5.12 -26.14 10.76
C LYS A 65 -6.57 -25.76 11.05
N ALA A 66 -7.29 -26.64 11.76
CA ALA A 66 -8.59 -26.27 12.32
C ALA A 66 -8.47 -24.99 13.16
N GLU A 67 -9.51 -24.17 13.10
CA GLU A 67 -9.56 -22.93 13.86
C GLU A 67 -9.41 -23.20 15.38
N GLY A 68 -8.58 -22.41 16.05
CA GLY A 68 -8.33 -22.55 17.49
C GLY A 68 -9.48 -22.04 18.36
N SER A 69 -9.40 -22.32 19.66
CA SER A 69 -10.38 -21.81 20.63
C SER A 69 -10.27 -20.29 20.81
N SER A 70 -11.41 -19.63 21.04
CA SER A 70 -11.49 -18.23 21.52
C SER A 70 -11.17 -18.09 23.01
N ASP A 71 -10.91 -19.17 23.73
CA ASP A 71 -10.61 -19.11 25.17
C ASP A 71 -9.44 -18.17 25.46
N GLY A 72 -9.65 -17.30 26.46
CA GLY A 72 -8.67 -16.30 26.87
C GLY A 72 -8.52 -15.13 25.89
N TYR A 73 -9.24 -15.11 24.77
CA TYR A 73 -9.27 -13.93 23.90
C TYR A 73 -9.85 -12.74 24.66
N SER A 74 -9.17 -11.60 24.52
CA SER A 74 -9.70 -10.28 24.84
C SER A 74 -9.06 -9.30 23.88
N ARG A 75 -9.85 -8.36 23.37
CA ARG A 75 -9.37 -7.31 22.47
C ARG A 75 -8.25 -6.49 23.12
N ASP A 76 -8.28 -6.31 24.44
CA ASP A 76 -7.27 -5.57 25.20
C ASP A 76 -5.87 -6.23 25.16
N LYS A 77 -5.80 -7.52 24.82
CA LYS A 77 -4.51 -8.22 24.62
C LYS A 77 -3.80 -7.80 23.34
N PHE A 78 -4.48 -7.07 22.45
CA PHE A 78 -3.94 -6.44 21.26
C PHE A 78 -3.96 -4.93 21.46
N PRO A 79 -2.98 -4.32 22.15
CA PRO A 79 -2.90 -2.87 22.26
C PRO A 79 -2.96 -2.24 20.87
N HIS A 80 -3.98 -1.43 20.62
CA HIS A 80 -4.23 -0.84 19.31
C HIS A 80 -4.56 0.64 19.43
N TRP A 81 -4.37 1.32 18.31
CA TRP A 81 -4.30 2.78 18.20
C TRP A 81 -3.12 3.35 18.99
N LYS A 82 -1.94 2.71 18.86
CA LYS A 82 -0.70 3.29 19.38
C LYS A 82 -0.39 4.60 18.66
N THR A 83 0.29 5.52 19.35
CA THR A 83 0.85 6.71 18.72
C THR A 83 1.89 6.30 17.68
N GLN A 84 1.76 6.82 16.46
CA GLN A 84 2.68 6.60 15.35
C GLN A 84 3.68 7.76 15.24
N SER A 85 3.18 9.00 15.27
CA SER A 85 4.00 10.20 15.25
C SER A 85 3.21 11.38 15.80
N GLY A 86 3.83 12.22 16.63
CA GLY A 86 3.16 13.37 17.25
C GLY A 86 1.90 12.96 18.02
N ALA A 87 0.77 13.61 17.73
CA ALA A 87 -0.54 13.27 18.29
C ALA A 87 -1.27 12.15 17.52
N CYS A 88 -0.76 11.75 16.35
CA CYS A 88 -1.45 10.82 15.47
C CYS A 88 -1.29 9.38 15.96
N ASN A 89 -2.40 8.77 16.37
CA ASN A 89 -2.48 7.34 16.57
C ASN A 89 -2.68 6.61 15.23
N THR A 90 -2.55 5.28 15.24
CA THR A 90 -2.75 4.45 14.05
C THR A 90 -4.09 4.69 13.35
N ARG A 91 -5.19 4.88 14.11
CA ARG A 91 -6.53 5.10 13.54
C ARG A 91 -6.54 6.35 12.66
N GLU A 92 -6.03 7.45 13.19
CA GLU A 92 -5.99 8.73 12.50
C GLU A 92 -5.02 8.71 11.30
N VAL A 93 -3.92 7.95 11.41
CA VAL A 93 -3.03 7.72 10.25
C VAL A 93 -3.77 6.99 9.12
N VAL A 94 -4.58 5.97 9.44
CA VAL A 94 -5.36 5.24 8.43
C VAL A 94 -6.44 6.13 7.82
N LEU A 95 -7.18 6.91 8.62
CA LEU A 95 -8.18 7.83 8.09
C LEU A 95 -7.56 8.86 7.14
N LYS A 96 -6.41 9.44 7.48
CA LYS A 96 -5.69 10.36 6.59
C LYS A 96 -5.22 9.68 5.31
N ARG A 97 -4.77 8.42 5.39
CA ARG A 97 -4.28 7.64 4.26
C ARG A 97 -5.39 7.22 3.30
N ASP A 98 -6.53 6.75 3.83
CA ASP A 98 -7.60 6.12 3.03
C ASP A 98 -8.68 7.12 2.57
N GLY A 99 -8.57 8.38 2.98
CA GLY A 99 -9.47 9.45 2.57
C GLY A 99 -8.85 10.41 1.56
N THR A 100 -9.71 11.17 0.89
CA THR A 100 -9.34 12.29 0.02
C THR A 100 -9.71 13.60 0.71
N ASN A 101 -8.85 14.63 0.57
CA ASN A 101 -9.03 15.94 1.19
C ASN A 101 -9.28 15.87 2.70
N VAL A 102 -8.64 14.92 3.39
CA VAL A 102 -8.81 14.75 4.83
C VAL A 102 -8.09 15.88 5.55
N GLU A 103 -8.78 16.63 6.40
CA GLU A 103 -8.18 17.60 7.30
C GLU A 103 -8.12 17.05 8.72
N GLN A 104 -6.99 17.27 9.40
CA GLN A 104 -6.77 16.84 10.78
C GLN A 104 -6.52 18.05 11.67
N ASP A 105 -7.09 18.04 12.87
CA ASP A 105 -6.85 19.10 13.84
C ASP A 105 -5.52 18.91 14.61
N SER A 106 -5.26 19.77 15.59
CA SER A 106 -4.05 19.70 16.42
C SER A 106 -3.93 18.43 17.27
N SER A 107 -5.04 17.72 17.52
CA SER A 107 -5.05 16.41 18.17
C SER A 107 -4.89 15.25 17.18
N CYS A 108 -4.70 15.57 15.89
CA CYS A 108 -4.67 14.66 14.75
C CYS A 108 -6.01 13.99 14.43
N ALA A 109 -7.11 14.43 15.04
CA ALA A 109 -8.44 13.90 14.73
C ALA A 109 -8.84 14.35 13.31
N ALA A 110 -9.28 13.42 12.47
CA ALA A 110 -9.87 13.73 11.17
C ALA A 110 -11.19 14.50 11.36
N THR A 111 -11.22 15.77 10.97
CA THR A 111 -12.38 16.66 11.15
C THR A 111 -13.21 16.81 9.88
N SER A 112 -12.62 16.53 8.71
CA SER A 112 -13.33 16.48 7.43
C SER A 112 -12.58 15.60 6.44
N GLY A 113 -13.24 15.21 5.36
CA GLY A 113 -12.67 14.42 4.27
C GLY A 113 -13.75 13.71 3.46
N THR A 114 -13.32 12.91 2.50
CA THR A 114 -14.19 11.98 1.79
C THR A 114 -13.53 10.61 1.74
N TRP A 115 -14.26 9.58 2.17
CA TRP A 115 -13.80 8.21 2.16
C TRP A 115 -14.77 7.37 1.35
N LYS A 116 -14.23 6.51 0.50
CA LYS A 116 -15.01 5.50 -0.20
C LYS A 116 -14.68 4.14 0.39
N SER A 117 -15.65 3.55 1.09
CA SER A 117 -15.49 2.22 1.67
C SER A 117 -15.35 1.19 0.55
N ALA A 118 -14.26 0.44 0.57
CA ALA A 118 -14.00 -0.57 -0.46
C ALA A 118 -14.91 -1.80 -0.33
N TYR A 119 -15.55 -1.99 0.84
CA TYR A 119 -16.36 -3.17 1.10
C TYR A 119 -17.75 -3.09 0.46
N ASP A 120 -18.38 -1.92 0.46
CA ASP A 120 -19.75 -1.69 -0.03
C ASP A 120 -19.82 -0.61 -1.13
N GLY A 121 -18.72 0.09 -1.39
CA GLY A 121 -18.67 1.19 -2.35
C GLY A 121 -19.30 2.49 -1.86
N ALA A 122 -19.80 2.52 -0.61
CA ALA A 122 -20.42 3.71 -0.02
C ALA A 122 -19.39 4.83 0.18
N THR A 123 -19.85 6.07 0.13
CA THR A 123 -19.01 7.25 0.32
C THR A 123 -19.48 8.01 1.56
N TRP A 124 -18.52 8.35 2.41
CA TRP A 124 -18.74 9.01 3.70
C TRP A 124 -17.93 10.28 3.80
N THR A 125 -18.45 11.28 4.51
CA THR A 125 -17.75 12.54 4.82
C THR A 125 -17.60 12.79 6.32
N VAL A 126 -18.16 11.91 7.14
CA VAL A 126 -18.07 11.97 8.60
C VAL A 126 -17.18 10.81 9.04
N ALA A 127 -16.07 11.13 9.70
CA ALA A 127 -15.06 10.15 10.11
C ALA A 127 -15.56 9.12 11.15
N SER A 128 -16.67 9.40 11.83
CA SER A 128 -17.30 8.48 12.80
C SER A 128 -18.20 7.42 12.15
N ASP A 129 -18.59 7.58 10.88
CA ASP A 129 -19.33 6.55 10.12
C ASP A 129 -18.40 5.48 9.55
N LEU A 130 -17.09 5.59 9.85
CA LEU A 130 -16.05 4.69 9.41
C LEU A 130 -15.38 4.01 10.60
N ASP A 131 -15.21 2.71 10.45
CA ASP A 131 -14.29 1.93 11.25
C ASP A 131 -12.95 1.77 10.53
N ILE A 132 -11.89 1.60 11.32
CA ILE A 132 -10.63 1.05 10.82
C ILE A 132 -10.68 -0.46 11.07
N ASP A 133 -10.99 -1.21 10.02
CA ASP A 133 -11.04 -2.66 10.06
C ASP A 133 -9.63 -3.25 10.11
N HIS A 134 -9.50 -4.29 10.92
CA HIS A 134 -8.40 -5.25 10.85
C HIS A 134 -8.79 -6.30 9.80
N VAL A 135 -8.22 -6.20 8.60
CA VAL A 135 -8.56 -7.07 7.45
C VAL A 135 -8.57 -8.53 7.89
N VAL A 136 -7.50 -8.97 8.56
CA VAL A 136 -7.54 -10.18 9.40
C VAL A 136 -7.96 -9.77 10.83
N PRO A 137 -9.17 -10.11 11.30
CA PRO A 137 -9.67 -9.68 12.61
C PRO A 137 -8.77 -10.10 13.77
N LEU A 138 -8.75 -9.32 14.86
CA LEU A 138 -7.93 -9.66 16.05
C LEU A 138 -8.34 -11.00 16.69
N SER A 139 -9.64 -11.31 16.72
CA SER A 139 -10.16 -12.60 17.21
C SER A 139 -9.82 -13.75 16.26
N GLU A 140 -9.92 -13.54 14.94
CA GLU A 140 -9.46 -14.53 13.95
C GLU A 140 -7.96 -14.81 14.15
N ALA A 141 -7.14 -13.77 14.24
CA ALA A 141 -5.71 -13.91 14.46
C ALA A 141 -5.40 -14.69 15.75
N TRP A 142 -6.17 -14.47 16.82
CA TRP A 142 -6.06 -15.24 18.07
C TRP A 142 -6.28 -16.74 17.82
N LYS A 143 -7.36 -17.08 17.13
CA LYS A 143 -7.73 -18.47 16.79
C LYS A 143 -6.76 -19.11 15.80
N SER A 144 -6.07 -18.31 14.97
CA SER A 144 -5.11 -18.79 13.96
C SER A 144 -3.63 -18.73 14.38
N GLY A 145 -3.32 -18.34 15.62
CA GLY A 145 -1.98 -18.50 16.20
C GLY A 145 -1.49 -17.38 17.11
N ALA A 146 -2.16 -16.22 17.13
CA ALA A 146 -1.76 -15.07 17.94
C ALA A 146 -2.00 -15.25 19.44
N ASN A 147 -2.71 -16.31 19.85
CA ASN A 147 -2.83 -16.70 21.25
C ASN A 147 -1.48 -17.04 21.91
N GLY A 148 -0.52 -17.55 21.12
CA GLY A 148 0.84 -17.88 21.56
C GLY A 148 1.82 -16.71 21.48
N TRP A 149 1.40 -15.56 20.97
CA TRP A 149 2.27 -14.39 20.80
C TRP A 149 2.53 -13.66 22.11
N THR A 150 3.63 -12.90 22.14
CA THR A 150 3.85 -11.85 23.12
C THR A 150 2.89 -10.67 22.87
N THR A 151 2.67 -9.83 23.88
CA THR A 151 1.87 -8.60 23.72
C THR A 151 2.47 -7.65 22.68
N ALA A 152 3.80 -7.55 22.59
CA ALA A 152 4.46 -6.71 21.59
C ALA A 152 4.18 -7.17 20.15
N GLN A 153 4.13 -8.49 19.90
CA GLN A 153 3.75 -9.03 18.59
C GLN A 153 2.29 -8.73 18.25
N ARG A 154 1.38 -8.89 19.22
CA ARG A 154 -0.04 -8.52 19.04
C ARG A 154 -0.24 -7.01 18.82
N GLU A 155 0.49 -6.16 19.53
CA GLU A 155 0.50 -4.72 19.28
C GLU A 155 1.02 -4.41 17.87
N GLY A 156 2.11 -5.06 17.44
CA GLY A 156 2.65 -4.92 16.08
C GLY A 156 1.61 -5.26 15.01
N PHE A 157 0.94 -6.39 15.15
CA PHE A 157 -0.14 -6.82 14.26
C PHE A 157 -1.31 -5.83 14.23
N ALA A 158 -1.76 -5.38 15.39
CA ALA A 158 -2.93 -4.51 15.50
C ALA A 158 -2.68 -3.08 15.02
N ASN A 159 -1.41 -2.69 14.82
CA ASN A 159 -1.01 -1.36 14.36
C ASN A 159 -0.18 -1.39 13.06
N ASP A 160 -0.28 -2.47 12.28
CA ASP A 160 0.49 -2.65 11.06
C ASP A 160 0.02 -1.72 9.94
N LEU A 161 0.85 -0.73 9.61
CA LEU A 161 0.65 0.20 8.50
C LEU A 161 1.47 -0.15 7.25
N ALA A 162 2.38 -1.13 7.34
CA ALA A 162 3.23 -1.55 6.23
C ALA A 162 2.53 -2.57 5.33
N ARG A 163 1.63 -3.37 5.89
CA ARG A 163 0.80 -4.35 5.19
C ARG A 163 -0.62 -3.87 5.03
N PRO A 164 -1.40 -4.49 4.13
CA PRO A 164 -2.82 -4.21 3.99
C PRO A 164 -3.67 -4.75 5.15
N GLN A 165 -3.22 -4.58 6.40
CA GLN A 165 -3.92 -5.10 7.59
C GLN A 165 -4.98 -4.14 8.11
N LEU A 166 -4.83 -2.84 7.86
CA LEU A 166 -5.77 -1.81 8.34
C LEU A 166 -6.40 -1.10 7.15
N ILE A 167 -7.73 -0.89 7.16
CA ILE A 167 -8.47 -0.19 6.11
C ILE A 167 -9.67 0.58 6.69
N ALA A 168 -9.90 1.81 6.22
CA ALA A 168 -11.12 2.56 6.55
C ALA A 168 -12.32 2.05 5.75
N VAL A 169 -13.38 1.61 6.44
CA VAL A 169 -14.59 1.02 5.85
C VAL A 169 -15.84 1.45 6.61
N THR A 170 -17.01 1.30 5.98
CA THR A 170 -18.30 1.57 6.63
C THR A 170 -18.45 0.76 7.92
N ASP A 171 -18.83 1.42 9.01
CA ASP A 171 -18.91 0.85 10.36
C ASP A 171 -19.82 -0.40 10.46
N ASN A 172 -21.03 -0.34 9.92
CA ASN A 172 -22.01 -1.42 10.01
C ASN A 172 -21.62 -2.63 9.14
N VAL A 173 -20.89 -2.40 8.05
CA VAL A 173 -20.33 -3.47 7.20
C VAL A 173 -19.19 -4.17 7.94
N ASN A 174 -18.36 -3.42 8.66
CA ASN A 174 -17.32 -3.99 9.52
C ASN A 174 -17.90 -4.78 10.70
N GLN A 175 -18.98 -4.29 11.31
CA GLN A 175 -19.72 -5.03 12.35
C GLN A 175 -20.34 -6.32 11.80
N ALA A 176 -20.87 -6.29 10.57
CA ALA A 176 -21.41 -7.47 9.91
C ALA A 176 -20.33 -8.52 9.60
N LYS A 177 -19.11 -8.09 9.25
CA LYS A 177 -17.93 -8.96 9.15
C LYS A 177 -17.62 -9.60 10.51
N GLY A 178 -17.40 -8.80 11.55
CA GLY A 178 -17.01 -9.28 12.87
C GLY A 178 -15.66 -9.99 12.83
N ASP A 179 -15.58 -11.20 13.39
CA ASP A 179 -14.36 -12.03 13.38
C ASP A 179 -14.40 -13.21 12.39
N LYS A 180 -15.32 -13.13 11.42
CA LYS A 180 -15.50 -14.11 10.36
C LYS A 180 -14.31 -14.13 9.41
N ASP A 181 -13.95 -15.33 8.97
CA ASP A 181 -12.97 -15.53 7.92
C ASP A 181 -13.60 -15.43 6.50
N PRO A 182 -12.80 -15.44 5.42
CA PRO A 182 -13.29 -15.39 4.04
C PRO A 182 -14.34 -16.44 3.66
N ALA A 183 -14.35 -17.63 4.28
CA ALA A 183 -15.34 -18.66 4.02
C ALA A 183 -16.73 -18.27 4.55
N GLU A 184 -16.78 -17.51 5.65
CA GLU A 184 -18.02 -17.08 6.28
C GLU A 184 -18.46 -15.68 5.82
N TRP A 185 -17.52 -14.81 5.46
CA TRP A 185 -17.81 -13.44 5.04
C TRP A 185 -16.84 -12.94 3.98
N MET A 186 -17.38 -12.30 2.94
CA MET A 186 -16.63 -11.54 1.95
C MET A 186 -17.27 -10.16 1.80
N PRO A 187 -16.51 -9.13 1.38
CA PRO A 187 -17.07 -7.81 1.15
C PRO A 187 -18.26 -7.85 0.18
N PRO A 188 -19.36 -7.10 0.43
CA PRO A 188 -20.49 -7.04 -0.50
C PRO A 188 -20.11 -6.66 -1.94
N THR A 189 -19.09 -5.82 -2.11
CA THR A 189 -18.55 -5.43 -3.41
C THR A 189 -17.76 -6.57 -4.04
N ALA A 190 -18.40 -7.31 -4.95
CA ALA A 190 -17.80 -8.47 -5.63
C ALA A 190 -16.49 -8.13 -6.39
N SER A 191 -16.42 -6.94 -7.00
CA SER A 191 -15.20 -6.50 -7.70
C SER A 191 -14.00 -6.32 -6.77
N TYR A 192 -14.22 -6.22 -5.46
CA TYR A 192 -13.16 -6.10 -4.45
C TYR A 192 -12.67 -7.45 -3.92
N HIS A 193 -13.34 -8.57 -4.24
CA HIS A 193 -13.01 -9.89 -3.69
C HIS A 193 -11.58 -10.32 -3.97
N CYS A 194 -11.10 -10.13 -5.21
CA CYS A 194 -9.73 -10.47 -5.58
C CYS A 194 -8.70 -9.71 -4.73
N TYR A 195 -8.94 -8.41 -4.53
CA TYR A 195 -8.04 -7.55 -3.76
C TYR A 195 -8.07 -7.95 -2.28
N TYR A 196 -9.27 -8.10 -1.69
CA TYR A 196 -9.46 -8.55 -0.32
C TYR A 196 -8.77 -9.90 -0.02
N ALA A 197 -8.93 -10.90 -0.89
CA ALA A 197 -8.28 -12.20 -0.73
C ALA A 197 -6.75 -12.10 -0.75
N ARG A 198 -6.18 -11.22 -1.58
CA ARG A 198 -4.74 -10.95 -1.61
C ARG A 198 -4.27 -10.27 -0.33
N MET A 199 -5.01 -9.28 0.18
CA MET A 199 -4.70 -8.61 1.45
C MET A 199 -4.68 -9.60 2.61
N TRP A 200 -5.72 -10.43 2.69
CA TRP A 200 -5.87 -11.45 3.71
C TRP A 200 -4.69 -12.44 3.72
N VAL A 201 -4.34 -13.00 2.56
CA VAL A 201 -3.21 -13.93 2.43
C VAL A 201 -1.87 -13.27 2.73
N ASP A 202 -1.65 -12.05 2.27
CA ASP A 202 -0.41 -11.29 2.52
C ASP A 202 -0.18 -11.11 4.03
N VAL A 203 -1.22 -10.69 4.76
CA VAL A 203 -1.18 -10.56 6.22
C VAL A 203 -0.93 -11.90 6.90
N LYS A 204 -1.74 -12.93 6.63
CA LYS A 204 -1.59 -14.23 7.32
C LYS A 204 -0.22 -14.85 7.04
N HIS A 205 0.28 -14.73 5.82
CA HIS A 205 1.60 -15.25 5.45
C HIS A 205 2.71 -14.52 6.20
N HIS A 206 2.67 -13.18 6.26
CA HIS A 206 3.67 -12.44 7.01
C HIS A 206 3.71 -12.82 8.50
N TYR A 207 2.53 -12.87 9.13
CA TYR A 207 2.41 -13.13 10.56
C TYR A 207 2.46 -14.61 10.92
N LYS A 208 2.61 -15.50 9.93
CA LYS A 208 2.64 -16.96 10.11
C LYS A 208 1.40 -17.50 10.83
N LEU A 209 0.24 -16.91 10.52
CA LEU A 209 -1.06 -17.38 10.99
C LEU A 209 -1.49 -18.61 10.17
N THR A 210 -2.23 -19.52 10.78
CA THR A 210 -2.77 -20.70 10.08
C THR A 210 -4.05 -20.38 9.33
N VAL A 211 -4.39 -21.16 8.31
CA VAL A 211 -5.72 -21.11 7.67
C VAL A 211 -6.48 -22.38 7.96
N ASN A 212 -7.80 -22.31 8.10
CA ASN A 212 -8.61 -23.54 8.11
C ASN A 212 -8.90 -24.04 6.68
N THR A 213 -9.51 -25.22 6.57
CA THR A 213 -9.72 -25.88 5.26
C THR A 213 -10.70 -25.11 4.39
N GLU A 214 -11.81 -24.66 4.99
CA GLU A 214 -12.89 -23.92 4.34
C GLU A 214 -12.39 -22.55 3.86
N GLU A 215 -11.65 -21.85 4.72
CA GLU A 215 -10.96 -20.60 4.43
C GLU A 215 -9.98 -20.75 3.26
N LYS A 216 -9.10 -21.76 3.30
CA LYS A 216 -8.13 -22.01 2.22
C LYS A 216 -8.82 -22.32 0.90
N SER A 217 -9.89 -23.12 0.94
CA SER A 217 -10.69 -23.45 -0.23
C SER A 217 -11.32 -22.20 -0.85
N LYS A 218 -11.95 -21.36 -0.01
CA LYS A 218 -12.56 -20.10 -0.45
C LYS A 218 -11.53 -19.13 -1.04
N LEU A 219 -10.41 -18.92 -0.35
CA LEU A 219 -9.33 -18.07 -0.84
C LEU A 219 -8.76 -18.59 -2.16
N SER A 220 -8.58 -19.91 -2.31
CA SER A 220 -8.09 -20.52 -3.55
C SER A 220 -9.05 -20.29 -4.71
N SER A 221 -10.36 -20.44 -4.47
CA SER A 221 -11.40 -20.17 -5.48
C SER A 221 -11.38 -18.71 -5.94
N VAL A 222 -11.35 -17.75 -4.99
CA VAL A 222 -11.32 -16.32 -5.31
C VAL A 222 -10.03 -15.95 -6.05
N LEU A 223 -8.87 -16.42 -5.58
CA LEU A 223 -7.58 -16.11 -6.19
C LEU A 223 -7.35 -16.79 -7.54
N SER A 224 -8.14 -17.80 -7.90
CA SER A 224 -8.11 -18.40 -9.24
C SER A 224 -8.86 -17.57 -10.28
N GLY A 225 -9.81 -16.74 -9.83
CA GLY A 225 -10.50 -15.74 -10.66
C GLY A 225 -9.76 -14.40 -10.76
N CYS A 226 -8.60 -14.29 -10.10
CA CYS A 226 -7.61 -13.25 -10.26
C CYS A 226 -6.55 -13.65 -11.30
#